data_AF-A0A8S9KNR2-F1
#
_entry.id   AF-A0A8S9KNR2-F1
#
_cell.length_a   1.000
_cell.length_b   1.000
_cell.length_c   1.000
_cell.angle_alpha   90.00
_cell.angle_beta   90.00
_cell.angle_gamma   90.00
#
_symmetry.space_group_name_H-M   'P 1'
#
loop_
_entity.id
_entity.type
_entity.pdbx_description
1 polymer ?
#
loop_
_entity_poly.entity_id
_entity_poly.type
_entity_poly.pdbx_seq_one_letter_code
_entity_poly.pdbx_strand_id
1 'polypeptide(L)'
;MNEGYPVSHESLNNSRAAHSSKVKNTQRPRAPKAQGSTHHPSSVIGTRSSYPRPYQVVSEPLEEAFKSWVVSLDSYIAQNQVSSWESLSFAINLLRCEATAWWNVEKEARWNDEEPIYTWNELKIIMSFKYVPGFQWEEEE
;
A
#
# COMPACT_ATOMS: atom_id res chain seq x y z
N MET A 1 -33.16 -43.85 39.83
CA MET A 1 -33.30 -43.95 38.36
C MET A 1 -32.62 -45.23 37.92
N ASN A 2 -33.32 -46.00 37.11
CA ASN A 2 -32.90 -47.27 36.50
C ASN A 2 -32.17 -46.93 35.16
N GLU A 3 -31.21 -47.66 34.59
CA GLU A 3 -30.59 -48.97 34.90
C GLU A 3 -29.07 -48.96 34.60
N GLY A 4 -28.39 -50.10 34.79
CA GLY A 4 -26.98 -50.29 34.41
C GLY A 4 -26.77 -51.22 33.20
N TYR A 5 -25.56 -51.17 32.64
CA TYR A 5 -24.92 -52.12 31.70
C TYR A 5 -24.98 -53.60 32.18
N PRO A 6 -24.72 -54.65 31.35
CA PRO A 6 -23.88 -54.75 30.13
C PRO A 6 -24.68 -55.22 28.87
N VAL A 7 -24.20 -55.79 27.75
CA VAL A 7 -23.04 -56.67 27.39
C VAL A 7 -22.55 -56.44 25.93
N SER A 8 -21.42 -57.07 25.59
CA SER A 8 -20.69 -57.24 24.31
C SER A 8 -21.54 -57.81 23.13
N HIS A 9 -21.04 -58.10 21.91
CA HIS A 9 -19.71 -58.54 21.43
C HIS A 9 -19.59 -58.37 19.88
N GLU A 10 -18.38 -58.19 19.33
CA GLU A 10 -18.01 -58.50 17.91
C GLU A 10 -18.73 -57.78 16.72
N SER A 11 -18.31 -57.85 15.43
CA SER A 11 -17.07 -58.32 14.79
C SER A 11 -16.74 -57.58 13.46
N LEU A 12 -15.45 -57.54 13.12
CA LEU A 12 -14.79 -57.49 11.80
C LEU A 12 -15.48 -56.94 10.51
N ASN A 13 -14.91 -55.82 10.02
CA ASN A 13 -14.20 -55.69 8.73
C ASN A 13 -14.84 -56.15 7.39
N ASN A 14 -15.05 -55.21 6.45
CA ASN A 14 -14.84 -55.45 5.02
C ASN A 14 -14.49 -54.16 4.23
N SER A 15 -13.22 -54.01 3.82
CA SER A 15 -12.74 -52.86 3.02
C SER A 15 -12.57 -53.24 1.54
N ARG A 16 -13.07 -52.42 0.61
CA ARG A 16 -13.19 -52.76 -0.83
C ARG A 16 -12.48 -51.78 -1.76
N ALA A 17 -11.72 -52.34 -2.73
CA ALA A 17 -11.13 -51.79 -3.96
C ALA A 17 -10.84 -50.26 -4.05
N ALA A 18 -9.60 -49.78 -4.19
CA ALA A 18 -8.53 -50.08 -5.16
C ALA A 18 -8.77 -49.54 -6.59
N HIS A 19 -8.13 -48.40 -6.89
CA HIS A 19 -7.89 -47.88 -8.26
C HIS A 19 -6.44 -47.37 -8.39
N SER A 20 -5.95 -47.26 -9.62
CA SER A 20 -4.50 -47.14 -9.92
C SER A 20 -4.20 -46.05 -10.95
N SER A 21 -3.04 -45.41 -10.85
CA SER A 21 -2.32 -44.84 -12.00
C SER A 21 -0.83 -44.64 -11.71
N LYS A 22 0.03 -45.13 -12.62
CA LYS A 22 1.46 -44.82 -12.68
C LYS A 22 1.68 -43.67 -13.66
N VAL A 23 2.50 -42.69 -13.30
CA VAL A 23 3.06 -41.70 -14.24
C VAL A 23 4.57 -41.91 -14.34
N LYS A 24 5.12 -41.84 -15.56
CA LYS A 24 6.53 -42.18 -15.85
C LYS A 24 7.43 -40.94 -15.80
N ASN A 25 8.65 -41.12 -15.30
CA ASN A 25 9.73 -40.12 -15.35
C ASN A 25 10.55 -40.29 -16.65
N THR A 26 10.73 -39.23 -17.43
CA THR A 26 11.59 -39.16 -18.63
C THR A 26 12.15 -37.75 -18.83
N GLN A 27 13.27 -37.63 -19.58
CA GLN A 27 14.24 -36.54 -19.44
C GLN A 27 14.13 -35.40 -20.49
N ARG A 28 14.20 -34.12 -20.03
CA ARG A 28 14.94 -32.96 -20.64
C ARG A 28 14.60 -32.55 -22.12
N PRO A 29 15.21 -31.51 -22.75
CA PRO A 29 16.11 -30.44 -22.28
C PRO A 29 15.81 -28.99 -22.79
N ARG A 30 16.69 -28.04 -22.38
CA ARG A 30 17.00 -26.69 -22.93
C ARG A 30 16.01 -25.54 -22.67
N ALA A 31 16.60 -24.39 -22.32
CA ALA A 31 16.04 -23.05 -22.46
C ALA A 31 17.05 -22.18 -23.24
N PRO A 32 16.61 -21.24 -24.10
CA PRO A 32 17.51 -20.33 -24.81
C PRO A 32 17.92 -19.13 -23.95
N LYS A 33 19.15 -18.62 -24.15
CA LYS A 33 19.52 -17.26 -23.72
C LYS A 33 19.20 -16.29 -24.86
N ALA A 34 18.71 -15.11 -24.53
CA ALA A 34 18.68 -13.95 -25.43
C ALA A 34 19.23 -12.73 -24.70
N GLN A 35 20.21 -12.05 -25.32
CA GLN A 35 20.63 -10.71 -24.90
C GLN A 35 19.78 -9.70 -25.67
N GLY A 36 19.27 -8.68 -24.97
CA GLY A 36 18.56 -7.55 -25.56
C GLY A 36 19.06 -6.25 -24.93
N SER A 37 20.06 -5.62 -25.56
CA SER A 37 20.44 -4.25 -25.21
C SER A 37 19.62 -3.31 -26.10
N THR A 38 18.67 -2.59 -25.50
CA THR A 38 17.83 -1.63 -26.22
C THR A 38 17.86 -0.29 -25.48
N HIS A 39 18.48 0.70 -26.14
CA HIS A 39 18.56 2.07 -25.67
C HIS A 39 17.16 2.64 -25.40
N HIS A 40 17.00 3.35 -24.29
CA HIS A 40 15.88 4.26 -24.06
C HIS A 40 16.39 5.68 -24.33
N PRO A 41 15.76 6.46 -25.23
CA PRO A 41 16.28 7.76 -25.65
C PRO A 41 16.09 8.84 -24.58
N SER A 42 17.03 9.78 -24.52
CA SER A 42 16.87 11.00 -23.74
C SER A 42 15.83 11.95 -24.36
N SER A 43 15.16 12.72 -23.50
CA SER A 43 14.33 13.88 -23.84
C SER A 43 13.07 13.61 -24.69
N VAL A 44 11.94 13.49 -23.98
CA VAL A 44 10.67 14.10 -24.43
C VAL A 44 10.22 15.05 -23.33
N ILE A 45 10.45 16.35 -23.50
CA ILE A 45 9.88 17.38 -22.63
C ILE A 45 8.40 17.53 -23.02
N GLY A 46 7.55 16.76 -22.35
CA GLY A 46 6.10 16.88 -22.44
C GLY A 46 5.51 16.81 -21.04
N THR A 47 4.67 17.78 -20.69
CA THR A 47 4.00 17.89 -19.39
C THR A 47 2.88 16.87 -19.23
N ARG A 48 3.19 15.58 -19.39
CA ARG A 48 2.38 14.53 -18.77
C ARG A 48 2.47 14.73 -17.27
N SER A 49 1.34 14.69 -16.58
CA SER A 49 1.31 14.64 -15.12
C SER A 49 2.21 13.49 -14.66
N SER A 50 3.35 13.81 -14.04
CA SER A 50 4.23 12.77 -13.52
C SER A 50 3.57 12.24 -12.26
N TYR A 51 3.29 10.94 -12.21
CA TYR A 51 2.67 10.33 -11.03
C TYR A 51 3.50 10.68 -9.79
N PRO A 52 2.91 11.34 -8.78
CA PRO A 52 3.67 11.95 -7.69
C PRO A 52 4.46 10.89 -6.93
N ARG A 53 5.69 11.25 -6.56
CA ARG A 53 6.58 10.31 -5.86
C ARG A 53 6.05 10.04 -4.44
N PRO A 54 6.28 8.84 -3.90
CA PRO A 54 5.98 8.58 -2.50
C PRO A 54 6.82 9.48 -1.57
N TYR A 55 6.22 9.97 -0.48
CA TYR A 55 6.91 10.80 0.51
C TYR A 55 7.60 9.93 1.57
N GLN A 56 8.85 10.25 1.90
CA GLN A 56 9.67 9.47 2.82
C GLN A 56 10.66 10.38 3.58
N VAL A 57 10.70 10.22 4.92
CA VAL A 57 11.45 11.06 5.86
C VAL A 57 12.95 10.66 5.90
N VAL A 58 13.64 10.72 4.75
CA VAL A 58 15.06 10.29 4.64
C VAL A 58 15.91 11.20 3.75
N SER A 59 15.38 12.36 3.35
CA SER A 59 16.05 13.32 2.49
C SER A 59 16.08 14.68 3.16
N GLU A 60 17.28 15.23 3.38
CA GLU A 60 17.44 16.63 3.76
C GLU A 60 17.59 17.53 2.51
N PRO A 61 17.15 18.80 2.56
CA PRO A 61 16.37 19.39 3.65
C PRO A 61 14.90 18.92 3.61
N LEU A 62 14.41 18.51 4.78
CA LEU A 62 13.07 17.90 4.96
C LEU A 62 11.94 18.82 4.46
N GLU A 63 12.12 20.13 4.61
CA GLU A 63 11.23 21.18 4.10
C GLU A 63 11.08 21.16 2.58
N GLU A 64 12.17 21.13 1.81
CA GLU A 64 12.11 21.13 0.34
C GLU A 64 11.54 19.81 -0.16
N ALA A 65 11.89 18.68 0.48
CA ALA A 65 11.32 17.37 0.17
C ALA A 65 9.80 17.35 0.38
N PHE A 66 9.31 17.92 1.48
CA PHE A 66 7.88 18.02 1.75
C PHE A 66 7.18 19.01 0.81
N LYS A 67 7.70 20.23 0.62
CA LYS A 67 7.14 21.23 -0.30
C LYS A 67 7.09 20.72 -1.74
N SER A 68 8.16 20.08 -2.23
CA SER A 68 8.18 19.46 -3.56
C SER A 68 7.18 18.31 -3.70
N TRP A 69 6.92 17.56 -2.63
CA TRP A 69 5.89 16.52 -2.62
C TRP A 69 4.48 17.12 -2.69
N VAL A 70 4.18 18.10 -1.83
CA VAL A 70 2.89 18.82 -1.80
C VAL A 70 2.57 19.43 -3.17
N VAL A 71 3.51 20.21 -3.74
CA VAL A 71 3.34 20.82 -5.07
C VAL A 71 3.15 19.78 -6.17
N SER A 72 3.85 18.64 -6.10
CA SER A 72 3.66 17.53 -7.05
C SER A 72 2.30 16.84 -6.88
N LEU A 73 1.73 16.83 -5.66
CA LEU A 73 0.42 16.23 -5.40
C LEU A 73 -0.72 17.16 -5.83
N ASP A 74 -0.66 18.43 -5.44
CA ASP A 74 -1.63 19.47 -5.84
C ASP A 74 -1.71 19.57 -7.37
N SER A 75 -0.54 19.58 -8.04
CA SER A 75 -0.45 19.55 -9.51
C SER A 75 -1.13 18.33 -10.13
N TYR A 76 -0.98 17.14 -9.53
CA TYR A 76 -1.60 15.92 -10.02
C TYR A 76 -3.12 15.92 -9.78
N ILE A 77 -3.57 16.34 -8.59
CA ILE A 77 -4.98 16.43 -8.19
C ILE A 77 -5.73 17.36 -9.15
N ALA A 78 -5.21 18.57 -9.37
CA ALA A 78 -5.80 19.56 -10.28
C ALA A 78 -5.85 19.07 -11.74
N GLN A 79 -4.76 18.46 -12.24
CA GLN A 79 -4.70 17.98 -13.63
C GLN A 79 -5.62 16.79 -13.92
N ASN A 80 -5.88 15.94 -12.92
CA ASN A 80 -6.70 14.74 -13.07
C ASN A 80 -8.13 14.89 -12.51
N GLN A 81 -8.50 16.08 -12.00
CA GLN A 81 -9.81 16.39 -11.40
C GLN A 81 -10.22 15.40 -10.29
N VAL A 82 -9.25 15.02 -9.44
CA VAL A 82 -9.44 14.05 -8.35
C VAL A 82 -10.35 14.68 -7.27
N SER A 83 -11.37 13.95 -6.78
CA SER A 83 -12.25 14.49 -5.73
C SER A 83 -11.51 14.66 -4.40
N SER A 84 -12.06 15.46 -3.47
CA SER A 84 -11.39 15.74 -2.17
C SER A 84 -11.12 14.47 -1.35
N TRP A 85 -12.09 13.55 -1.31
CA TRP A 85 -11.98 12.24 -0.63
C TRP A 85 -10.94 11.33 -1.28
N GLU A 86 -10.94 11.25 -2.61
CA GLU A 86 -9.94 10.48 -3.36
C GLU A 86 -8.54 11.09 -3.19
N SER A 87 -8.44 12.42 -3.11
CA SER A 87 -7.18 13.16 -2.91
C SER A 87 -6.56 12.85 -1.55
N LEU A 88 -7.35 12.86 -0.46
CA LEU A 88 -6.89 12.43 0.86
C LEU A 88 -6.44 10.97 0.84
N SER A 89 -7.26 10.08 0.28
CA SER A 89 -6.95 8.65 0.16
C SER A 89 -5.67 8.42 -0.64
N PHE A 90 -5.45 9.19 -1.71
CA PHE A 90 -4.28 9.12 -2.58
C PHE A 90 -3.01 9.65 -1.90
N ALA A 91 -3.10 10.76 -1.17
CA ALA A 91 -2.01 11.30 -0.35
C ALA A 91 -1.51 10.30 0.69
N ILE A 92 -2.44 9.71 1.47
CA ILE A 92 -2.13 8.68 2.48
C ILE A 92 -1.45 7.47 1.83
N ASN A 93 -1.94 7.01 0.68
CA ASN A 93 -1.37 5.90 -0.09
C ASN A 93 0.03 6.19 -0.68
N LEU A 94 0.52 7.43 -0.61
CA LEU A 94 1.87 7.83 -1.02
C LEU A 94 2.85 8.03 0.14
N LEU A 95 2.41 8.03 1.41
CA LEU A 95 3.31 8.07 2.57
C LEU A 95 4.12 6.77 2.69
N ARG A 96 5.42 6.85 3.00
CA ARG A 96 6.31 5.68 3.18
C ARG A 96 7.10 5.75 4.49
N CYS A 97 7.43 4.57 5.00
CA CYS A 97 8.26 4.36 6.19
C CYS A 97 7.76 5.19 7.38
N GLU A 98 8.57 6.10 7.91
CA GLU A 98 8.25 6.92 9.08
C GLU A 98 7.01 7.80 8.88
N ALA A 99 6.76 8.29 7.66
CA ALA A 99 5.56 9.08 7.37
C ALA A 99 4.29 8.23 7.49
N THR A 100 4.33 6.96 7.08
CA THR A 100 3.22 6.01 7.28
C THR A 100 3.06 5.64 8.76
N ALA A 101 4.18 5.43 9.47
CA ALA A 101 4.18 5.05 10.88
C ALA A 101 3.61 6.17 11.76
N TRP A 102 4.04 7.41 11.54
CA TRP A 102 3.47 8.61 12.16
C TRP A 102 1.98 8.72 11.83
N TRP A 103 1.59 8.68 10.55
CA TRP A 103 0.19 8.84 10.15
C TRP A 103 -0.73 7.80 10.79
N ASN A 104 -0.28 6.56 10.99
CA ASN A 104 -1.06 5.55 11.69
C ASN A 104 -1.30 5.91 13.17
N VAL A 105 -0.27 6.35 13.91
CA VAL A 105 -0.41 6.79 15.32
C VAL A 105 -1.32 8.02 15.42
N GLU A 106 -1.09 8.98 14.53
CA GLU A 106 -1.83 10.23 14.43
C GLU A 106 -3.32 10.01 14.11
N LYS A 107 -3.63 9.06 13.22
CA LYS A 107 -5.00 8.67 12.88
C LYS A 107 -5.72 8.01 14.06
N GLU A 108 -5.03 7.15 14.83
CA GLU A 108 -5.64 6.55 16.03
C GLU A 108 -5.88 7.60 17.13
N ALA A 109 -5.03 8.63 17.27
CA ALA A 109 -5.32 9.77 18.16
C ALA A 109 -6.61 10.52 17.72
N ARG A 110 -6.75 10.80 16.42
CA ARG A 110 -7.95 11.39 15.79
C ARG A 110 -9.18 10.48 15.70
N TRP A 111 -9.09 9.25 16.22
CA TRP A 111 -10.25 8.40 16.43
C TRP A 111 -10.79 8.48 17.88
N ASN A 112 -9.97 8.94 18.83
CA ASN A 112 -10.28 8.89 20.25
C ASN A 112 -10.49 10.28 20.88
N ASP A 113 -9.58 11.24 20.63
CA ASP A 113 -9.50 12.50 21.40
C ASP A 113 -9.35 13.78 20.55
N GLU A 114 -9.05 13.67 19.25
CA GLU A 114 -8.87 14.81 18.32
C GLU A 114 -9.88 14.78 17.16
N GLU A 115 -10.04 15.91 16.46
CA GLU A 115 -10.94 16.00 15.30
C GLU A 115 -10.43 15.18 14.09
N PRO A 116 -11.29 14.35 13.46
CA PRO A 116 -10.93 13.59 12.26
C PRO A 116 -10.86 14.48 11.01
N ILE A 117 -9.95 14.15 10.08
CA ILE A 117 -9.78 14.87 8.82
C ILE A 117 -10.49 14.16 7.65
N TYR A 118 -10.93 14.95 6.67
CA TYR A 118 -11.76 14.49 5.54
C TYR A 118 -11.22 14.88 4.16
N THR A 119 -10.25 15.78 4.11
CA THR A 119 -9.69 16.40 2.92
C THR A 119 -8.17 16.29 2.87
N TRP A 120 -7.62 16.47 1.66
CA TRP A 120 -6.17 16.59 1.47
C TRP A 120 -5.59 17.86 2.12
N ASN A 121 -6.35 18.96 2.23
CA ASN A 121 -5.79 20.21 2.77
C ASN A 121 -5.50 20.11 4.27
N GLU A 122 -6.40 19.50 5.05
CA GLU A 122 -6.18 19.24 6.49
C GLU A 122 -4.92 18.37 6.69
N LEU A 123 -4.74 17.31 5.89
CA LEU A 123 -3.53 16.46 5.95
C LEU A 123 -2.26 17.26 5.63
N LYS A 124 -2.31 18.12 4.59
CA LYS A 124 -1.21 19.01 4.19
C LYS A 124 -0.80 19.95 5.34
N ILE A 125 -1.77 20.57 6.00
CA ILE A 125 -1.57 21.48 7.15
C ILE A 125 -0.94 20.72 8.32
N ILE A 126 -1.52 19.60 8.75
CA ILE A 126 -1.01 18.80 9.88
C ILE A 126 0.41 18.27 9.59
N MET A 127 0.66 17.76 8.39
CA MET A 127 2.00 17.34 7.98
C MET A 127 3.00 18.50 7.98
N SER A 128 2.57 19.73 7.67
CA SER A 128 3.46 20.89 7.72
C SER A 128 3.93 21.20 9.14
N PHE A 129 3.04 21.19 10.14
CA PHE A 129 3.43 21.34 11.55
C PHE A 129 4.39 20.22 12.00
N LYS A 130 4.24 19.02 11.45
CA LYS A 130 5.07 17.85 11.81
C LYS A 130 6.47 17.85 11.16
N TYR A 131 6.58 18.24 9.88
CA TYR A 131 7.82 18.10 9.08
C TYR A 131 8.50 19.44 8.75
N VAL A 132 7.81 20.57 8.90
CA VAL A 132 8.33 21.93 8.63
C VAL A 132 7.98 22.87 9.80
N PRO A 133 8.54 22.65 11.00
CA PRO A 133 8.20 23.43 12.18
C PRO A 133 8.51 24.93 11.99
N GLY A 134 7.49 25.77 12.16
CA GLY A 134 7.58 27.23 11.95
C GLY A 134 7.14 27.70 10.57
N PHE A 135 6.84 26.79 9.63
CA PHE A 135 6.15 27.12 8.38
C PHE A 135 4.64 26.95 8.57
N GLN A 136 3.87 27.96 8.16
CA GLN A 136 2.43 27.85 8.00
C GLN A 136 2.13 27.84 6.50
N TRP A 137 1.30 26.89 6.04
CA TRP A 137 0.58 27.11 4.78
C TRP A 137 -0.48 28.15 5.08
N GLU A 138 -0.36 29.34 4.49
CA GLU A 138 -1.46 30.29 4.43
C GLU A 138 -2.57 29.67 3.57
N GLU A 139 -3.79 29.61 4.10
CA GLU A 139 -4.96 29.26 3.30
C GLU A 139 -5.35 30.50 2.47
N GLU A 140 -5.09 30.45 1.16
CA GLU A 140 -5.68 31.40 0.20
C GLU A 140 -7.18 31.06 0.08
N GLU A 141 -8.04 31.89 0.70
CA GLU A 141 -9.52 31.86 0.58
C GLU A 141 -10.03 32.22 -0.83
#